data_AF-A0A7W0J1W9-F1
#
_entry.id   AF-A0A7W0J1W9-F1
#
_cell.length_a   1.000
_cell.length_b   1.000
_cell.length_c   1.000
_cell.angle_alpha   90.00
_cell.angle_beta   90.00
_cell.angle_gamma   90.00
#
_symmetry.space_group_name_H-M   'P 1'
#
loop_
_entity.id
_entity.type
_entity.pdbx_description
1 polymer ?
#
loop_
_entity_poly.entity_id
_entity_poly.type
_entity_poly.pdbx_seq_one_letter_code
_entity_poly.pdbx_strand_id
1 'polypeptide(L)'
;EEAIMNEPGFTRNGVFDRDIYMRVLQVNRITPEYFENIKRYELMLLKMKRLIGEAVDLTDDESRYISGDEQIAKAFRQAFLFDKREKAVKSYVEGIKRQIKIKVNTHLIS
;
A
#
# COMPACT_ATOMS: atom_id res chain seq x y z
N GLU A 1 16.16 1.91 -4.95
CA GLU A 1 16.55 2.16 -6.35
C GLU A 1 15.69 1.34 -7.32
N GLU A 2 15.53 0.03 -7.12
CA GLU A 2 14.68 -0.83 -7.97
C GLU A 2 13.25 -0.29 -8.22
N ALA A 3 12.59 0.25 -7.18
CA ALA A 3 11.22 0.75 -7.31
C ALA A 3 11.08 1.92 -8.30
N ILE A 4 12.13 2.71 -8.52
CA ILE A 4 12.14 3.82 -9.50
C ILE A 4 12.59 3.30 -10.86
N MET A 5 13.54 2.36 -10.88
CA MET A 5 14.04 1.75 -12.12
C MET A 5 12.96 0.96 -12.88
N ASN A 6 11.96 0.44 -12.17
CA ASN A 6 10.85 -0.31 -12.74
C ASN A 6 9.63 0.56 -13.10
N GLU A 7 9.67 1.88 -12.89
CA GLU A 7 8.57 2.77 -13.28
C GLU A 7 8.53 2.89 -14.81
N PRO A 8 7.44 2.47 -15.49
CA PRO A 8 7.39 2.43 -16.95
C PRO A 8 7.74 3.77 -17.61
N GLY A 9 7.35 4.88 -16.98
CA GLY A 9 7.61 6.24 -17.45
C GLY A 9 9.08 6.67 -17.44
N PHE A 10 9.98 5.90 -16.84
CA PHE A 10 11.41 6.18 -16.78
C PHE A 10 12.26 5.19 -17.56
N THR A 11 11.64 4.33 -18.38
CA THR A 11 12.35 3.29 -19.13
C THR A 11 12.46 3.61 -20.61
N ARG A 12 13.55 3.15 -21.24
CA ARG A 12 13.70 3.02 -22.69
C ARG A 12 13.98 1.55 -22.99
N ASN A 13 13.16 0.94 -23.85
CA ASN A 13 13.27 -0.49 -24.17
C ASN A 13 13.24 -1.40 -22.92
N GLY A 14 12.47 -1.01 -21.90
CA GLY A 14 12.32 -1.77 -20.65
C GLY A 14 13.47 -1.63 -19.65
N VAL A 15 14.50 -0.82 -19.96
CA VAL A 15 15.61 -0.52 -19.05
C VAL A 15 15.50 0.93 -18.60
N PHE A 16 15.78 1.21 -17.33
CA PHE A 16 15.79 2.57 -16.80
C PHE A 16 16.72 3.49 -17.60
N ASP A 17 16.22 4.67 -17.96
CA ASP A 17 16.93 5.70 -18.68
C ASP A 17 16.92 7.00 -17.85
N ARG A 18 18.11 7.41 -17.38
CA ARG A 18 18.29 8.58 -16.53
C ARG A 18 17.86 9.88 -17.22
N ASP A 19 18.08 10.00 -18.53
CA ASP A 19 17.74 11.23 -19.26
C ASP A 19 16.22 11.36 -19.41
N ILE A 20 15.52 10.24 -19.61
CA ILE A 20 14.05 10.20 -19.59
C ILE A 20 13.55 10.57 -18.20
N TYR A 21 14.07 9.94 -17.15
CA TYR A 21 13.72 10.26 -15.76
C TYR A 21 13.86 11.75 -15.46
N MET A 22 15.03 12.33 -15.74
CA MET A 22 15.28 13.75 -15.48
C MET A 22 14.34 14.65 -16.30
N ARG A 23 14.11 14.34 -17.58
CA ARG A 23 13.21 15.11 -18.44
C ARG A 23 11.76 15.06 -17.96
N VAL A 24 11.28 13.88 -17.58
CA VAL A 24 9.92 13.70 -17.05
C VAL A 24 9.74 14.53 -15.78
N LEU A 25 10.71 14.48 -14.86
CA LEU A 25 10.65 15.30 -13.64
C LEU A 25 10.68 16.81 -13.94
N GLN A 26 11.51 17.25 -14.88
CA GLN A 26 11.58 18.65 -15.30
C GLN A 26 10.26 19.15 -15.88
N VAL A 27 9.62 18.38 -16.77
CA VAL A 27 8.30 18.74 -17.35
C VAL A 27 7.24 18.87 -16.25
N ASN A 28 7.31 18.03 -15.22
CA ASN A 28 6.40 18.09 -14.07
C ASN A 28 6.82 19.09 -12.99
N ARG A 29 7.92 19.85 -13.20
CA ARG A 29 8.49 20.81 -12.23
C ARG A 29 8.79 20.18 -10.86
N ILE A 30 9.21 18.92 -10.87
CA ILE A 30 9.56 18.15 -9.69
C ILE A 30 11.08 17.96 -9.65
N THR A 31 11.68 18.07 -8.47
CA THR A 31 13.10 17.71 -8.30
C THR A 31 13.24 16.19 -8.07
N PRO A 32 14.37 15.59 -8.45
CA PRO A 32 14.66 14.19 -8.13
C PRO A 32 14.49 13.87 -6.63
N GLU A 33 15.05 14.73 -5.78
CA GLU A 33 14.95 14.59 -4.32
C GLU A 33 13.49 14.57 -3.84
N TYR A 34 12.65 15.49 -4.34
CA TYR A 34 11.24 15.52 -3.96
C TYR A 34 10.51 14.24 -4.39
N PHE A 35 10.71 13.81 -5.64
CA PHE A 35 10.13 12.59 -6.17
C PHE A 35 10.56 11.35 -5.37
N GLU A 36 11.86 11.19 -5.15
CA GLU A 36 12.43 10.06 -4.43
C GLU A 36 11.96 10.01 -2.97
N ASN A 37 11.83 11.16 -2.33
CA ASN A 37 11.28 11.23 -0.98
C ASN A 37 9.81 10.79 -0.95
N ILE A 38 8.97 11.26 -1.87
CA ILE A 38 7.57 10.78 -1.97
C ILE A 38 7.55 9.27 -2.18
N LYS A 39 8.34 8.74 -3.13
CA LYS A 39 8.41 7.30 -3.38
C LYS A 39 8.87 6.51 -2.16
N ARG A 40 9.81 7.04 -1.38
CA ARG A 40 10.24 6.44 -0.12
C ARG A 40 9.09 6.37 0.88
N TYR A 41 8.32 7.45 1.03
CA TYR A 41 7.15 7.48 1.92
C TYR A 41 6.05 6.51 1.46
N GLU A 42 5.76 6.43 0.16
CA GLU A 42 4.79 5.47 -0.40
C GLU A 42 5.20 4.02 -0.10
N LEU A 43 6.46 3.68 -0.35
CA LEU A 43 7.00 2.34 -0.06
C LEU A 43 6.99 2.02 1.43
N MET A 44 7.32 3.00 2.28
CA MET A 44 7.25 2.84 3.73
C MET A 44 5.81 2.54 4.18
N LEU A 45 4.83 3.29 3.66
CA LEU A 45 3.42 3.07 3.96
C LEU A 45 2.96 1.68 3.49
N LEU A 46 3.35 1.26 2.28
CA LEU A 46 3.04 -0.07 1.75
C LEU A 46 3.62 -1.17 2.66
N LYS A 47 4.89 -1.03 3.07
CA LYS A 47 5.57 -1.97 3.97
C LYS A 47 4.89 -2.03 5.34
N MET A 48 4.51 -0.89 5.91
CA MET A 48 3.77 -0.87 7.18
C MET A 48 2.43 -1.61 7.07
N LYS A 49 1.64 -1.33 6.04
CA LYS A 49 0.36 -2.02 5.80
C LYS A 49 0.58 -3.54 5.68
N ARG A 50 1.62 -3.95 4.95
CA ARG A 50 1.99 -5.35 4.79
C ARG A 50 2.35 -6.00 6.13
N LEU A 51 3.21 -5.37 6.94
CA LEU A 51 3.59 -5.88 8.25
C LEU A 51 2.38 -6.07 9.19
N ILE A 52 1.47 -5.09 9.22
CA ILE A 52 0.25 -5.16 10.02
C ILE A 52 -0.66 -6.30 9.55
N GLY A 53 -0.84 -6.45 8.23
CA GLY A 53 -1.61 -7.54 7.66
C GLY A 53 -0.98 -8.91 7.88
N GLU A 54 0.34 -9.04 7.70
CA GLU A 54 1.06 -10.30 7.89
C GLU A 54 1.06 -10.80 9.34
N ALA A 55 0.89 -9.91 10.33
CA ALA A 55 0.70 -10.27 11.72
C ALA A 55 -0.66 -10.96 12.00
N VAL A 56 -1.55 -11.02 11.00
CA VAL A 56 -2.90 -11.58 11.10
C VAL A 56 -3.01 -12.82 10.24
N ASP A 57 -3.49 -13.89 10.86
CA ASP A 57 -3.81 -15.16 10.23
C ASP A 57 -5.22 -15.65 10.62
N LEU A 58 -5.68 -16.70 9.94
CA LEU A 58 -6.89 -17.42 10.30
C LEU A 58 -6.63 -18.28 11.54
N THR A 59 -7.55 -18.26 12.49
CA THR A 59 -7.51 -19.23 13.60
C THR A 59 -7.98 -20.60 13.13
N ASP A 60 -7.62 -21.64 13.88
CA ASP A 60 -8.06 -23.01 13.59
C ASP A 60 -9.59 -23.12 13.52
N ASP A 61 -10.29 -22.41 14.41
CA ASP A 61 -11.75 -22.40 14.43
C ASP A 61 -12.34 -21.72 13.20
N GLU A 62 -11.79 -20.58 12.78
CA GLU A 62 -12.18 -19.87 11.57
C GLU A 62 -12.02 -20.73 10.30
N SER A 63 -10.94 -21.52 10.24
CA SER A 63 -10.65 -22.42 9.13
C SER A 63 -11.63 -23.59 9.04
N ARG A 64 -12.15 -24.08 10.18
CA ARG A 64 -13.11 -25.19 10.25
C ARG A 64 -14.48 -24.85 9.67
N TYR A 65 -14.90 -23.59 9.74
CA TYR A 65 -16.16 -23.15 9.12
C TYR A 65 -16.10 -23.12 7.59
N ILE A 66 -14.89 -23.20 7.01
CA ILE A 66 -14.68 -23.26 5.56
C ILE A 66 -14.55 -24.73 5.15
N SER A 67 -15.65 -25.28 4.62
CA SER A 67 -15.78 -26.66 4.16
C SER A 67 -16.28 -26.73 2.71
N GLY A 68 -16.04 -27.85 2.03
CA GLY A 68 -16.43 -28.07 0.63
C GLY A 68 -15.30 -28.63 -0.22
N ASP A 69 -15.46 -28.56 -1.54
CA ASP A 69 -14.42 -28.89 -2.51
C ASP A 69 -13.10 -28.15 -2.18
N GLU A 70 -11.96 -28.84 -2.30
CA GLU A 70 -10.67 -28.34 -1.82
C GLU A 70 -10.24 -27.03 -2.51
N GLN A 71 -10.49 -26.88 -3.80
CA GLN A 71 -10.12 -25.67 -4.53
C GLN A 71 -10.99 -24.50 -4.11
N ILE A 72 -12.29 -24.76 -3.96
CA ILE A 72 -13.28 -23.77 -3.50
C ILE A 72 -12.95 -23.34 -2.06
N ALA A 73 -12.71 -24.30 -1.16
CA ALA A 73 -12.34 -24.04 0.22
C ALA A 73 -11.03 -23.23 0.33
N LYS A 74 -10.03 -23.55 -0.49
CA LYS A 74 -8.78 -22.78 -0.55
C LYS A 74 -9.01 -21.34 -1.00
N ALA A 75 -9.83 -21.13 -2.03
CA ALA A 75 -10.17 -19.79 -2.51
C ALA A 75 -10.89 -18.98 -1.42
N PHE A 76 -11.85 -19.60 -0.72
CA PHE A 76 -12.55 -18.98 0.41
C PHE A 76 -11.61 -18.63 1.56
N ARG A 77 -10.70 -19.53 1.95
CA ARG A 77 -9.68 -19.24 2.98
C ARG A 77 -8.83 -18.04 2.59
N GLN A 78 -8.38 -17.98 1.34
CA GLN A 78 -7.54 -16.88 0.85
C GLN A 78 -8.29 -15.55 0.85
N ALA A 79 -9.56 -15.54 0.42
CA ALA A 79 -10.41 -14.36 0.43
C ALA A 79 -10.72 -13.89 1.86
N PHE A 80 -11.01 -14.82 2.77
CA PHE A 80 -11.28 -14.50 4.16
C PHE A 80 -10.05 -13.96 4.89
N LEU A 81 -8.89 -14.58 4.66
CA LEU A 81 -7.61 -14.07 5.17
C LEU A 81 -7.33 -12.66 4.63
N PHE A 82 -7.55 -12.42 3.34
CA PHE A 82 -7.40 -11.08 2.74
C PHE A 82 -8.28 -10.03 3.42
N ASP A 83 -9.58 -10.32 3.60
CA ASP A 83 -10.52 -9.43 4.29
C ASP A 83 -10.10 -9.14 5.74
N LYS A 84 -9.65 -10.17 6.47
CA LYS A 84 -9.17 -10.03 7.85
C LYS A 84 -7.95 -9.11 7.93
N ARG A 85 -7.01 -9.23 7.00
CA ARG A 85 -5.83 -8.36 6.90
C ARG A 85 -6.19 -6.92 6.59
N GLU A 86 -7.08 -6.69 5.62
CA GLU A 86 -7.60 -5.36 5.27
C GLU A 86 -8.28 -4.70 6.48
N LYS A 87 -9.12 -5.45 7.22
CA LYS A 87 -9.79 -4.96 8.44
C LYS A 87 -8.81 -4.61 9.55
N ALA A 88 -7.74 -5.38 9.72
CA ALA A 88 -6.70 -5.10 10.71
C ALA A 88 -5.96 -3.79 10.40
N VAL A 89 -5.53 -3.61 9.14
CA VAL A 89 -4.90 -2.37 8.67
C VAL A 89 -5.83 -1.18 8.87
N LYS A 90 -7.12 -1.30 8.50
CA LYS A 90 -8.10 -0.23 8.68
C LYS A 90 -8.28 0.14 10.16
N SER A 91 -8.44 -0.86 11.02
CA SER A 91 -8.62 -0.64 12.47
C SER A 91 -7.41 0.05 13.10
N TYR A 92 -6.19 -0.34 12.68
CA TYR A 92 -4.96 0.31 13.13
C TYR A 92 -4.91 1.80 12.73
N VAL A 93 -5.23 2.11 11.46
CA VAL A 93 -5.26 3.49 10.95
C VAL A 93 -6.29 4.33 11.70
N GLU A 94 -7.49 3.81 11.93
CA GLU A 94 -8.53 4.51 12.70
C GLU A 94 -8.12 4.72 14.16
N GLY A 95 -7.42 3.75 14.76
CA GLY A 95 -6.83 3.89 16.11
C GLY A 95 -5.85 5.05 16.19
N ILE A 96 -4.94 5.17 15.22
CA ILE A 96 -4.00 6.29 15.14
C ILE A 96 -4.74 7.62 14.95
N LYS A 97 -5.71 7.69 14.03
CA LYS A 97 -6.47 8.94 13.77
C LYS A 97 -7.13 9.48 15.04
N ARG A 98 -7.63 8.61 15.92
CA ARG A 98 -8.24 9.00 17.21
C ARG A 98 -7.22 9.58 18.19
N GLN A 99 -5.97 9.16 18.14
CA GLN A 99 -4.89 9.69 18.97
C GLN A 99 -4.36 11.04 18.48
N ILE A 100 -4.55 11.35 17.19
CA ILE A 100 -4.16 12.62 16.60
C ILE A 100 -5.22 13.68 16.94
N LYS A 101 -4.79 14.79 17.54
CA LYS A 101 -5.66 15.97 17.75
C LYS A 101 -5.91 16.70 16.43
N ILE A 102 -6.85 16.22 15.62
CA ILE A 102 -7.25 16.87 14.36
C ILE A 102 -8.25 17.99 14.67
N LYS A 103 -7.87 19.24 14.39
CA LYS A 103 -8.82 20.38 14.40
C LYS A 103 -9.39 20.53 12.99
N VAL A 104 -10.68 20.20 12.80
CA VAL A 104 -11.36 20.39 11.52
C VAL A 104 -11.98 21.79 11.47
N ASN A 105 -11.47 22.64 10.59
CA ASN A 105 -11.98 23.99 10.37
C ASN A 105 -13.08 23.96 9.30
N THR A 106 -14.29 23.60 9.71
CA THR A 106 -15.46 23.44 8.82
C THR A 106 -15.87 24.72 8.09
N HIS A 107 -15.54 25.89 8.63
CA HIS A 107 -15.81 27.20 8.01
C HIS A 107 -14.97 27.51 6.76
N LEU A 108 -13.98 26.67 6.41
CA LEU A 108 -13.17 26.81 5.20
C LEU A 108 -13.71 25.98 4.02
N ILE A 109 -14.78 25.23 4.23
CA ILE A 109 -15.38 24.30 3.25
C ILE A 109 -16.77 24.81 2.78
N SER A 110 -17.15 26.02 3.19
CA SER A 110 -18.38 26.71 2.79
C SER A 110 -18.11 27.89 1.87
#